data_AF-A0A6P8UGS9-F1
#
_entry.id   AF-A0A6P8UGS9-F1
#
_cell.length_a   1.000
_cell.length_b   1.000
_cell.length_c   1.000
_cell.angle_alpha   90.00
_cell.angle_beta   90.00
_cell.angle_gamma   90.00
#
_symmetry.space_group_name_H-M   'P 1'
#
loop_
_entity.id
_entity.type
_entity.pdbx_description
1 polymer ?
#
loop_
_entity_poly.entity_id
_entity_poly.type
_entity_poly.pdbx_seq_one_letter_code
_entity_poly.pdbx_strand_id
1 'polypeptide(L)'
;MKLLLLLAVAASQMELSASQRGTLNAPGGNINISDVPITFYGKTYTLLHVKIGNKVEVCLKNDPSEDDIDCVVTSDGVVSTKLKYSVQKKSFSARSDLVNINTQGLGKVDLTFYNVQRLNVMELSFLNHGLQAACFTYHPAGLPFSSSLELSTTVGGTVMDTWKTRVQRFIFRDLSGCRVSGGAVMPGSEMPSAEPCSVELCSLSAVLANVTACGPEEVCQADNTCAIPPVVCTVTGSTVIGFHGAVHSVQDRCAYSLMEPEGSASFNLTAAFRERRRT
;
A
#
# COMPACT_ATOMS: atom_id res chain seq x y z
N MET A 1 57.84 8.67 -3.10
CA MET A 1 57.37 7.90 -4.27
C MET A 1 56.13 7.12 -3.80
N LYS A 2 54.97 7.73 -3.53
CA LYS A 2 53.94 8.28 -4.45
C LYS A 2 53.62 7.37 -5.64
N LEU A 3 52.33 6.96 -5.71
CA LEU A 3 51.58 6.48 -6.89
C LEU A 3 52.04 5.12 -7.44
N LEU A 4 51.27 4.04 -7.40
CA LEU A 4 50.08 3.64 -8.20
C LEU A 4 49.98 2.10 -7.93
N LEU A 5 48.88 1.35 -7.95
CA LEU A 5 47.60 1.49 -8.62
C LEU A 5 46.67 0.46 -7.95
N LEU A 6 45.57 0.93 -7.36
CA LEU A 6 44.42 0.12 -6.96
C LEU A 6 43.80 -0.50 -8.21
N LEU A 7 44.05 -1.80 -8.45
CA LEU A 7 43.21 -2.63 -9.32
C LEU A 7 42.04 -3.16 -8.51
N ALA A 8 41.16 -2.27 -8.04
CA ALA A 8 39.78 -2.64 -7.76
C ALA A 8 39.07 -2.62 -9.11
N VAL A 9 39.15 -3.73 -9.85
CA VAL A 9 38.25 -3.97 -10.97
C VAL A 9 36.85 -3.94 -10.37
N ALA A 10 36.11 -2.88 -10.69
CA ALA A 10 34.69 -2.80 -10.47
C ALA A 10 34.09 -4.06 -11.10
N ALA A 11 33.70 -5.02 -10.25
CA ALA A 11 32.72 -6.01 -10.61
C ALA A 11 31.45 -5.22 -10.91
N SER A 12 31.31 -4.85 -12.17
CA SER A 12 30.03 -4.48 -12.75
C SER A 12 29.12 -5.66 -12.44
N GLN A 13 28.18 -5.44 -11.52
CA GLN A 13 27.12 -6.38 -11.25
C GLN A 13 26.29 -6.48 -12.54
N MET A 14 26.70 -7.39 -13.42
CA MET A 14 25.73 -8.10 -14.24
C MET A 14 24.92 -8.92 -13.25
N GLU A 15 23.86 -8.33 -12.70
CA GLU A 15 22.74 -9.12 -12.23
C GLU A 15 22.29 -9.93 -13.44
N LEU A 16 22.71 -11.19 -13.49
CA LEU A 16 22.20 -12.16 -14.42
C LEU A 16 20.71 -12.25 -14.11
N SER A 17 19.87 -11.53 -14.86
CA SER A 17 18.44 -11.48 -14.63
C SER A 17 17.91 -12.90 -14.81
N ALA A 18 17.66 -13.59 -13.70
CA ALA A 18 17.05 -14.91 -13.70
C ALA A 18 15.70 -14.76 -14.40
N SER A 19 15.57 -15.40 -15.56
CA SER A 19 14.33 -15.43 -16.32
C SER A 19 13.88 -16.88 -16.45
N GLN A 20 12.82 -17.24 -15.74
CA GLN A 20 12.14 -18.51 -15.97
C GLN A 20 11.16 -18.35 -17.12
N ARG A 21 11.05 -19.36 -17.98
CA ARG A 21 10.04 -19.44 -19.04
C ARG A 21 9.46 -20.84 -19.08
N GLY A 22 8.20 -20.95 -19.45
CA GLY A 22 7.56 -22.24 -19.60
C GLY A 22 6.25 -22.17 -20.36
N THR A 23 5.56 -23.31 -20.37
CA THR A 23 4.30 -23.47 -21.10
C THR A 23 3.40 -24.43 -20.33
N LEU A 24 2.13 -24.09 -20.22
CA LEU A 24 1.08 -24.96 -19.71
C LEU A 24 0.05 -25.19 -20.82
N ASN A 25 -0.54 -26.38 -20.86
CA ASN A 25 -1.70 -26.67 -21.70
C ASN A 25 -2.93 -26.80 -20.81
N ALA A 26 -4.13 -26.74 -21.39
CA ALA A 26 -5.36 -27.04 -20.65
C ALA A 26 -5.26 -28.42 -19.94
N PRO A 27 -5.74 -28.55 -18.69
CA PRO A 27 -6.57 -27.60 -17.94
C PRO A 27 -5.79 -26.49 -17.21
N GLY A 28 -4.45 -26.43 -17.33
CA GLY A 28 -3.60 -25.48 -16.64
C GLY A 28 -2.63 -26.15 -15.66
N GLY A 29 -2.22 -25.44 -14.61
CA GLY A 29 -1.26 -25.94 -13.62
C GLY A 29 -0.60 -24.84 -12.80
N ASN A 30 0.43 -25.22 -12.05
CA ASN A 30 1.14 -24.33 -11.14
C ASN A 30 2.39 -23.69 -11.78
N ILE A 31 2.65 -22.43 -11.46
CA ILE A 31 3.82 -21.66 -11.87
C ILE A 31 4.49 -21.12 -10.62
N ASN A 32 5.72 -21.54 -10.37
CA ASN A 32 6.54 -20.96 -9.30
C ASN A 32 6.97 -19.53 -9.71
N ILE A 33 6.72 -18.57 -8.83
CA ILE A 33 7.08 -17.16 -8.97
C ILE A 33 7.90 -16.66 -7.78
N SER A 34 8.56 -17.55 -7.01
CA SER A 34 9.34 -17.21 -5.82
C SER A 34 10.46 -16.19 -6.08
N ASP A 35 10.99 -16.14 -7.31
CA ASP A 35 12.01 -15.17 -7.72
C ASP A 35 11.45 -13.75 -7.89
N VAL A 36 10.14 -13.64 -8.11
CA VAL A 36 9.39 -12.39 -8.28
C VAL A 36 8.04 -12.54 -7.55
N PRO A 37 8.05 -12.55 -6.21
CA PRO A 37 6.83 -12.71 -5.44
C PRO A 37 5.88 -11.54 -5.72
N ILE A 38 4.58 -11.81 -5.77
CA ILE A 38 3.56 -10.78 -6.06
C ILE A 38 2.78 -10.48 -4.78
N THR A 39 2.73 -9.22 -4.39
CA THR A 39 1.88 -8.75 -3.28
C THR A 39 0.51 -8.37 -3.81
N PHE A 40 -0.53 -9.10 -3.43
CA PHE A 40 -1.90 -8.91 -3.90
C PHE A 40 -2.81 -8.58 -2.73
N TYR A 41 -3.31 -7.34 -2.70
CA TYR A 41 -4.10 -6.78 -1.59
C TYR A 41 -3.55 -7.14 -0.21
N GLY A 42 -2.27 -6.83 -0.01
CA GLY A 42 -1.59 -6.91 1.29
C GLY A 42 -1.02 -8.28 1.68
N LYS A 43 -1.23 -9.33 0.88
CA LYS A 43 -0.60 -10.64 1.07
C LYS A 43 0.38 -10.92 -0.06
N THR A 44 1.56 -11.45 0.25
CA THR A 44 2.60 -11.80 -0.73
C THR A 44 2.52 -13.29 -1.09
N TYR A 45 2.62 -13.58 -2.39
CA TYR A 45 2.47 -14.92 -2.97
C TYR A 45 3.67 -15.32 -3.80
N THR A 46 4.01 -16.61 -3.75
CA THR A 46 5.17 -17.21 -4.44
C THR A 46 4.78 -18.26 -5.48
N LEU A 47 3.49 -18.52 -5.66
CA LEU A 47 2.94 -19.48 -6.60
C LEU A 47 1.74 -18.88 -7.34
N LEU A 48 1.60 -19.20 -8.63
CA LEU A 48 0.35 -19.02 -9.36
C LEU A 48 -0.24 -20.38 -9.71
N HIS A 49 -1.52 -20.58 -9.43
CA HIS A 49 -2.31 -21.67 -9.96
C HIS A 49 -3.18 -21.14 -11.10
N VAL A 50 -2.93 -21.62 -12.32
CA VAL A 50 -3.63 -21.14 -13.52
C VAL A 50 -4.56 -22.23 -14.03
N LYS A 51 -5.83 -21.89 -14.23
CA LYS A 51 -6.79 -22.74 -14.94
C LYS A 51 -7.09 -22.17 -16.32
N ILE A 52 -7.12 -23.05 -17.31
CA ILE A 52 -7.28 -22.72 -18.73
C ILE A 52 -8.43 -23.56 -19.29
N GLY A 53 -9.42 -22.90 -19.88
CA GLY A 53 -10.54 -23.54 -20.55
C GLY A 53 -11.39 -22.51 -21.30
N ASN A 54 -12.70 -22.49 -21.03
CA ASN A 54 -13.63 -21.48 -21.56
C ASN A 54 -13.57 -20.15 -20.78
N LYS A 55 -12.96 -20.20 -19.60
CA LYS A 55 -12.56 -19.07 -18.77
C LYS A 55 -11.11 -19.29 -18.34
N VAL A 56 -10.45 -18.20 -18.00
CA VAL A 56 -9.11 -18.21 -17.42
C VAL A 56 -9.21 -17.76 -15.97
N GLU A 57 -8.61 -18.53 -15.08
CA GLU A 57 -8.45 -18.17 -13.66
C GLU A 57 -6.96 -18.19 -13.35
N VAL A 58 -6.43 -17.10 -12.80
CA VAL A 58 -5.06 -17.02 -12.31
C VAL A 58 -5.13 -16.71 -10.82
N CYS A 59 -4.92 -17.73 -10.00
CA CYS A 59 -5.01 -17.63 -8.54
C CYS A 59 -3.62 -17.56 -7.92
N LEU A 60 -3.45 -16.68 -6.95
CA LEU A 60 -2.20 -16.47 -6.23
C LEU A 60 -2.18 -17.33 -4.96
N LYS A 61 -1.10 -18.07 -4.75
CA LYS A 61 -0.93 -19.05 -3.68
C LYS A 61 0.47 -19.01 -3.09
N ASN A 62 0.62 -19.57 -1.90
CA ASN A 62 1.91 -19.90 -1.29
C ASN A 62 2.14 -21.41 -1.21
N ASP A 63 1.07 -22.20 -1.15
CA ASP A 63 1.13 -23.65 -1.19
C ASP A 63 0.16 -24.19 -2.27
N PRO A 64 0.55 -25.20 -3.07
CA PRO A 64 -0.33 -25.81 -4.07
C PRO A 64 -1.66 -26.34 -3.51
N SER A 65 -1.70 -26.70 -2.23
CA SER A 65 -2.87 -27.25 -1.53
C SER A 65 -3.84 -26.18 -0.99
N GLU A 66 -3.47 -24.90 -0.99
CA GLU A 66 -4.38 -23.82 -0.60
C GLU A 66 -5.60 -23.78 -1.53
N ASP A 67 -6.70 -23.16 -1.09
CA ASP A 67 -7.85 -22.93 -1.94
C ASP A 67 -7.61 -21.76 -2.93
N ASP A 68 -8.31 -21.80 -4.07
CA ASP A 68 -8.26 -20.75 -5.10
C ASP A 68 -9.18 -19.57 -4.72
N ILE A 69 -8.79 -18.81 -3.69
CA ILE A 69 -9.63 -17.72 -3.14
C ILE A 69 -9.18 -16.31 -3.55
N ASP A 70 -7.92 -16.16 -3.95
CA ASP A 70 -7.31 -14.89 -4.36
C ASP A 70 -6.92 -14.98 -5.84
N CYS A 71 -7.72 -14.37 -6.73
CA CYS A 71 -7.61 -14.66 -8.17
C CYS A 71 -7.84 -13.43 -9.05
N VAL A 72 -7.32 -13.52 -10.28
CA VAL A 72 -7.77 -12.73 -11.43
C VAL A 72 -8.52 -13.68 -12.36
N VAL A 73 -9.79 -13.39 -12.61
CA VAL A 73 -10.71 -14.27 -13.35
C VAL A 73 -11.26 -13.54 -14.55
N THR A 74 -11.33 -14.21 -15.69
CA THR A 74 -12.02 -13.68 -16.88
C THR A 74 -13.48 -14.09 -16.87
N SER A 75 -14.35 -13.29 -17.49
CA SER A 75 -15.68 -13.76 -17.87
C SER A 75 -15.57 -14.95 -18.83
N ASP A 76 -16.67 -15.69 -18.97
CA ASP A 76 -16.77 -16.73 -19.99
C ASP A 76 -16.53 -16.15 -21.39
N GLY A 77 -15.88 -16.94 -22.26
CA GLY A 77 -15.65 -16.58 -23.66
C GLY A 77 -14.18 -16.51 -24.08
N VAL A 78 -13.25 -16.61 -23.12
CA VAL A 78 -11.82 -16.79 -23.43
C VAL A 78 -11.53 -18.26 -23.60
N VAL A 79 -11.75 -18.78 -24.81
CA VAL A 79 -11.35 -20.16 -25.13
C VAL A 79 -9.84 -20.19 -25.30
N SER A 80 -9.14 -20.57 -24.24
CA SER A 80 -7.70 -20.81 -24.24
C SER A 80 -7.41 -22.29 -24.09
N THR A 81 -6.38 -22.75 -24.77
CA THR A 81 -5.90 -24.14 -24.67
C THR A 81 -4.45 -24.24 -24.26
N LYS A 82 -3.74 -23.10 -24.28
CA LYS A 82 -2.32 -23.03 -24.02
C LYS A 82 -1.95 -21.70 -23.39
N LEU A 83 -1.02 -21.74 -22.46
CA LEU A 83 -0.39 -20.59 -21.82
C LEU A 83 1.12 -20.67 -22.04
N LYS A 84 1.73 -19.54 -22.42
CA LYS A 84 3.17 -19.33 -22.24
C LYS A 84 3.37 -18.35 -21.10
N TYR A 85 4.38 -18.59 -20.26
CA TYR A 85 4.69 -17.68 -19.16
C TYR A 85 6.17 -17.33 -19.11
N SER A 86 6.47 -16.18 -18.51
CA SER A 86 7.83 -15.77 -18.15
C SER A 86 7.84 -15.06 -16.80
N VAL A 87 8.76 -15.48 -15.93
CA VAL A 87 9.06 -14.79 -14.66
C VAL A 87 10.38 -14.07 -14.85
N GLN A 88 10.41 -12.76 -14.62
CA GLN A 88 11.57 -11.92 -14.89
C GLN A 88 11.86 -11.01 -13.69
N LYS A 89 12.97 -11.25 -13.01
CA LYS A 89 13.53 -10.30 -12.05
C LYS A 89 14.27 -9.21 -12.83
N LYS A 90 13.52 -8.17 -13.19
CA LYS A 90 14.02 -7.05 -13.97
C LYS A 90 13.35 -5.77 -13.49
N SER A 91 14.16 -4.78 -13.19
CA SER A 91 13.62 -3.49 -12.77
C SER A 91 13.01 -2.71 -13.92
N PHE A 92 11.93 -1.98 -13.64
CA PHE A 92 11.26 -1.09 -14.59
C PHE A 92 10.71 0.13 -13.88
N SER A 93 10.51 1.21 -14.62
CA SER A 93 9.99 2.46 -14.07
C SER A 93 8.51 2.32 -13.71
N ALA A 94 8.10 3.05 -12.67
CA ALA A 94 6.70 3.27 -12.35
C ALA A 94 5.94 3.83 -13.57
N ARG A 95 4.68 3.43 -13.71
CA ARG A 95 3.81 3.87 -14.80
C ARG A 95 3.00 5.07 -14.34
N SER A 96 2.92 6.11 -15.16
CA SER A 96 2.08 7.29 -14.89
C SER A 96 0.59 6.96 -14.77
N ASP A 97 0.14 5.85 -15.36
CA ASP A 97 -1.24 5.36 -15.29
C ASP A 97 -1.61 4.81 -13.90
N LEU A 98 -0.61 4.52 -13.05
CA LEU A 98 -0.77 3.96 -11.70
C LEU A 98 -0.43 5.04 -10.66
N VAL A 99 -1.39 5.92 -10.37
CA VAL A 99 -1.18 7.15 -9.57
C VAL A 99 -0.56 6.87 -8.19
N ASN A 100 -0.96 5.77 -7.54
CA ASN A 100 -0.49 5.43 -6.19
C ASN A 100 0.80 4.60 -6.17
N ILE A 101 1.29 4.14 -7.33
CA ILE A 101 2.50 3.31 -7.42
C ILE A 101 3.60 4.15 -8.06
N ASN A 102 4.46 4.71 -7.22
CA ASN A 102 5.58 5.57 -7.63
C ASN A 102 6.95 4.90 -7.44
N THR A 103 6.98 3.68 -6.92
CA THR A 103 8.21 2.92 -6.67
C THR A 103 8.69 2.20 -7.93
N GLN A 104 9.99 1.95 -8.00
CA GLN A 104 10.57 1.15 -9.07
C GLN A 104 10.03 -0.30 -9.00
N GLY A 105 9.63 -0.84 -10.15
CA GLY A 105 9.25 -2.24 -10.25
C GLY A 105 10.46 -3.14 -10.03
N LEU A 106 10.27 -4.25 -9.32
CA LEU A 106 11.31 -5.22 -8.92
C LEU A 106 11.34 -6.45 -9.84
N GLY A 107 10.24 -6.70 -10.55
CA GLY A 107 10.12 -7.82 -11.48
C GLY A 107 8.70 -7.97 -11.98
N LYS A 108 8.53 -8.85 -12.96
CA LYS A 108 7.22 -9.12 -13.55
C LYS A 108 7.02 -10.60 -13.89
N VAL A 109 5.75 -11.00 -13.91
CA VAL A 109 5.30 -12.30 -14.38
C VAL A 109 4.38 -12.06 -15.57
N ASP A 110 4.83 -12.43 -16.77
CA ASP A 110 4.08 -12.30 -18.01
C ASP A 110 3.36 -13.62 -18.34
N LEU A 111 2.07 -13.55 -18.65
CA LEU A 111 1.22 -14.68 -19.06
C LEU A 111 0.60 -14.37 -20.42
N THR A 112 0.80 -15.24 -21.41
CA THR A 112 0.22 -15.11 -22.75
C THR A 112 -0.61 -16.33 -23.10
N PHE A 113 -1.90 -16.12 -23.33
CA PHE A 113 -2.88 -17.17 -23.56
C PHE A 113 -3.14 -17.37 -25.06
N TYR A 114 -3.27 -18.62 -25.49
CA TYR A 114 -3.45 -19.00 -26.88
C TYR A 114 -4.62 -19.99 -27.05
N ASN A 115 -5.38 -19.81 -28.12
CA ASN A 115 -6.44 -20.74 -28.51
C ASN A 115 -5.92 -21.95 -29.34
N VAL A 116 -6.83 -22.82 -29.77
CA VAL A 116 -6.51 -24.01 -30.58
C VAL A 116 -5.85 -23.68 -31.92
N GLN A 117 -6.15 -22.50 -32.49
CA GLN A 117 -5.52 -21.97 -33.70
C GLN A 117 -4.16 -21.31 -33.44
N ARG A 118 -3.65 -21.37 -32.20
CA ARG A 118 -2.39 -20.73 -31.76
C ARG A 118 -2.40 -19.20 -31.88
N LEU A 119 -3.58 -18.59 -31.90
CA LEU A 119 -3.72 -17.13 -31.83
C LEU A 119 -3.62 -16.69 -30.37
N ASN A 120 -2.88 -15.61 -30.13
CA ASN A 120 -2.86 -14.94 -28.84
C ASN A 120 -4.25 -14.35 -28.60
N VAL A 121 -4.88 -14.70 -27.48
CA VAL A 121 -6.22 -14.21 -27.12
C VAL A 121 -6.17 -13.17 -25.99
N MET A 122 -5.13 -13.21 -25.16
CA MET A 122 -4.98 -12.33 -24.02
C MET A 122 -3.54 -12.39 -23.50
N GLU A 123 -3.04 -11.24 -23.08
CA GLU A 123 -1.87 -11.12 -22.22
C GLU A 123 -2.31 -10.56 -20.87
N LEU A 124 -1.79 -11.15 -19.79
CA LEU A 124 -1.93 -10.69 -18.42
C LEU A 124 -0.54 -10.68 -17.79
N SER A 125 -0.13 -9.56 -17.21
CA SER A 125 1.13 -9.50 -16.50
C SER A 125 0.95 -8.92 -15.11
N PHE A 126 1.61 -9.54 -14.12
CA PHE A 126 1.72 -9.02 -12.77
C PHE A 126 3.05 -8.28 -12.60
N LEU A 127 3.00 -7.13 -11.95
CA LEU A 127 4.11 -6.22 -11.75
C LEU A 127 4.38 -6.11 -10.24
N ASN A 128 5.57 -6.51 -9.81
CA ASN A 128 5.99 -6.42 -8.41
C ASN A 128 6.59 -5.04 -8.11
N HIS A 129 6.03 -4.33 -7.14
CA HIS A 129 6.52 -3.05 -6.61
C HIS A 129 6.81 -3.10 -5.11
N GLY A 130 7.09 -4.30 -4.57
CA GLY A 130 7.33 -4.55 -3.15
C GLY A 130 6.03 -4.79 -2.40
N LEU A 131 5.63 -3.85 -1.55
CA LEU A 131 4.35 -3.89 -0.82
C LEU A 131 3.15 -3.58 -1.72
N GLN A 132 3.41 -2.99 -2.88
CA GLN A 132 2.43 -2.70 -3.91
C GLN A 132 2.59 -3.66 -5.08
N ALA A 133 1.52 -3.84 -5.84
CA ALA A 133 1.57 -4.52 -7.13
C ALA A 133 0.55 -3.94 -8.08
N ALA A 134 0.77 -4.20 -9.35
CA ALA A 134 -0.17 -3.89 -10.40
C ALA A 134 -0.30 -5.08 -11.34
N CYS A 135 -1.33 -5.06 -12.17
CA CYS A 135 -1.35 -5.87 -13.38
C CYS A 135 -1.67 -5.03 -14.59
N PHE A 136 -1.37 -5.59 -15.76
CA PHE A 136 -1.96 -5.10 -17.00
C PHE A 136 -2.53 -6.24 -17.81
N THR A 137 -3.57 -5.91 -18.55
CA THR A 137 -4.14 -6.78 -19.58
C THR A 137 -3.93 -6.15 -20.94
N TYR A 138 -3.57 -6.96 -21.92
CA TYR A 138 -3.54 -6.58 -23.33
C TYR A 138 -4.33 -7.59 -24.15
N HIS A 139 -5.26 -7.08 -24.95
CA HIS A 139 -6.07 -7.90 -25.83
C HIS A 139 -5.65 -7.64 -27.28
N PRO A 140 -5.01 -8.60 -27.96
CA PRO A 140 -4.53 -8.42 -29.33
C PRO A 140 -5.68 -8.29 -30.32
N ALA A 141 -5.45 -7.61 -31.45
CA ALA A 141 -6.42 -7.60 -32.54
C ALA A 141 -6.42 -8.96 -33.27
N GLY A 142 -7.54 -9.67 -33.23
CA GLY A 142 -7.77 -10.90 -33.99
C GLY A 142 -9.24 -11.33 -33.90
N LEU A 143 -9.87 -11.56 -35.05
CA LEU A 143 -11.25 -12.07 -35.11
C LEU A 143 -11.34 -13.48 -34.49
N PRO A 144 -12.45 -13.82 -33.82
CA PRO A 144 -13.71 -13.07 -33.74
C PRO A 144 -13.85 -12.22 -32.47
N PHE A 145 -12.75 -11.84 -31.81
CA PHE A 145 -12.78 -11.19 -30.50
C PHE A 145 -12.98 -9.66 -30.59
N SER A 146 -13.98 -9.20 -31.35
CA SER A 146 -14.32 -7.77 -31.41
C SER A 146 -15.00 -7.25 -30.12
N SER A 147 -15.36 -8.15 -29.20
CA SER A 147 -15.97 -7.81 -27.91
C SER A 147 -14.90 -7.64 -26.84
N SER A 148 -15.02 -6.60 -26.03
CA SER A 148 -14.23 -6.44 -24.81
C SER A 148 -14.42 -7.65 -23.88
N LEU A 149 -13.32 -8.15 -23.33
CA LEU A 149 -13.34 -9.20 -22.32
C LEU A 149 -13.42 -8.58 -20.93
N GLU A 150 -14.27 -9.11 -20.06
CA GLU A 150 -14.33 -8.67 -18.65
C GLU A 150 -13.40 -9.51 -17.78
N LEU A 151 -12.73 -8.86 -16.84
CA LEU A 151 -11.91 -9.48 -15.81
C LEU A 151 -12.30 -8.93 -14.44
N SER A 152 -12.17 -9.75 -13.42
CA SER A 152 -12.38 -9.38 -12.03
C SER A 152 -11.25 -9.88 -11.14
N THR A 153 -10.90 -9.10 -10.12
CA THR A 153 -10.07 -9.56 -9.01
C THR A 153 -10.96 -10.08 -7.89
N THR A 154 -10.58 -11.18 -7.27
CA THR A 154 -11.25 -11.71 -6.07
C THR A 154 -10.26 -11.86 -4.93
N VAL A 155 -10.69 -11.56 -3.71
CA VAL A 155 -9.96 -11.81 -2.48
C VAL A 155 -10.88 -12.54 -1.51
N GLY A 156 -10.42 -13.69 -0.98
CA GLY A 156 -11.28 -14.52 -0.13
C GLY A 156 -12.60 -14.91 -0.80
N GLY A 157 -12.62 -15.01 -2.15
CA GLY A 157 -13.82 -15.23 -2.95
C GLY A 157 -14.72 -14.00 -3.17
N THR A 158 -14.40 -12.84 -2.58
CA THR A 158 -15.16 -11.58 -2.78
C THR A 158 -14.56 -10.77 -3.91
N VAL A 159 -15.39 -10.26 -4.83
CA VAL A 159 -14.94 -9.42 -5.95
C VAL A 159 -14.48 -8.05 -5.45
N MET A 160 -13.27 -7.64 -5.82
CA MET A 160 -12.65 -6.37 -5.40
C MET A 160 -12.70 -5.29 -6.49
N ASP A 161 -12.38 -5.65 -7.73
CA ASP A 161 -12.47 -4.77 -8.89
C ASP A 161 -12.94 -5.56 -10.12
N THR A 162 -13.53 -4.87 -11.09
CA THR A 162 -13.95 -5.45 -12.38
C THR A 162 -13.68 -4.47 -13.50
N TRP A 163 -13.07 -4.95 -14.58
CA TRP A 163 -12.74 -4.14 -15.74
C TRP A 163 -12.88 -4.87 -17.05
N LYS A 164 -12.93 -4.09 -18.13
CA LYS A 164 -12.99 -4.60 -19.50
C LYS A 164 -11.70 -4.32 -20.24
N THR A 165 -11.22 -5.31 -20.98
CA THR A 165 -10.10 -5.14 -21.91
C THR A 165 -10.51 -4.22 -23.05
N ARG A 166 -9.50 -3.66 -23.73
CA ARG A 166 -9.69 -2.94 -24.97
C ARG A 166 -8.72 -3.50 -26.01
N VAL A 167 -9.23 -3.73 -27.21
CA VAL A 167 -8.43 -4.23 -28.34
C VAL A 167 -7.23 -3.31 -28.55
N GLN A 168 -6.05 -3.92 -28.68
CA GLN A 168 -4.77 -3.24 -28.91
C GLN A 168 -4.41 -2.17 -27.86
N ARG A 169 -4.95 -2.27 -26.64
CA ARG A 169 -4.60 -1.35 -25.56
C ARG A 169 -4.23 -2.11 -24.30
N PHE A 170 -3.20 -1.62 -23.65
CA PHE A 170 -2.84 -2.01 -22.30
C PHE A 170 -3.81 -1.34 -21.32
N ILE A 171 -4.47 -2.13 -20.49
CA ILE A 171 -5.29 -1.66 -19.38
C ILE A 171 -4.57 -2.05 -18.10
N PHE A 172 -4.13 -1.05 -17.34
CA PHE A 172 -3.44 -1.23 -16.07
C PHE A 172 -4.44 -1.23 -14.90
N ARG A 173 -4.16 -2.02 -13.87
CA ARG A 173 -4.91 -2.08 -12.63
C ARG A 173 -3.97 -2.12 -11.44
N ASP A 174 -4.29 -1.32 -10.44
CA ASP A 174 -3.62 -1.32 -9.15
C ASP A 174 -4.17 -2.50 -8.33
N LEU A 175 -3.28 -3.38 -7.86
CA LEU A 175 -3.60 -4.55 -7.04
C LEU A 175 -3.10 -4.36 -5.60
N SER A 176 -2.73 -3.13 -5.24
CA SER A 176 -2.27 -2.75 -3.92
C SER A 176 -3.43 -2.67 -2.93
N GLY A 177 -3.12 -2.86 -1.66
CA GLY A 177 -4.08 -2.82 -0.57
C GLY A 177 -3.50 -3.47 0.66
N CYS A 178 -4.29 -3.50 1.73
CA CYS A 178 -3.92 -4.13 2.99
C CYS A 178 -4.79 -5.36 3.25
N ARG A 179 -4.36 -6.17 4.22
CA ARG A 179 -5.06 -7.38 4.64
C ARG A 179 -5.42 -7.30 6.12
N VAL A 180 -6.71 -7.31 6.43
CA VAL A 180 -7.22 -7.29 7.82
C VAL A 180 -8.20 -8.45 7.98
N SER A 181 -7.94 -9.32 8.97
CA SER A 181 -8.76 -10.51 9.24
C SER A 181 -9.03 -11.38 8.01
N GLY A 182 -8.09 -11.42 7.05
CA GLY A 182 -8.21 -12.17 5.80
C GLY A 182 -8.92 -11.43 4.65
N GLY A 183 -9.62 -10.32 4.92
CA GLY A 183 -10.26 -9.47 3.92
C GLY A 183 -9.31 -8.43 3.31
N ALA A 184 -9.54 -8.06 2.06
CA ALA A 184 -8.81 -6.98 1.40
C ALA A 184 -9.40 -5.62 1.75
N VAL A 185 -8.50 -4.65 1.95
CA VAL A 185 -8.82 -3.27 2.27
C VAL A 185 -8.15 -2.38 1.24
N MET A 186 -8.91 -1.48 0.64
CA MET A 186 -8.40 -0.60 -0.41
C MET A 186 -7.44 0.45 0.17
N PRO A 187 -6.38 0.84 -0.56
CA PRO A 187 -5.49 1.92 -0.14
C PRO A 187 -6.26 3.22 0.13
N GLY A 188 -5.89 3.93 1.19
CA GLY A 188 -6.55 5.14 1.68
C GLY A 188 -7.78 4.89 2.58
N SER A 189 -8.15 3.63 2.85
CA SER A 189 -9.29 3.32 3.71
C SER A 189 -8.89 3.29 5.18
N GLU A 190 -9.77 3.84 6.02
CA GLU A 190 -9.70 3.74 7.47
C GLU A 190 -10.66 2.66 7.96
N MET A 191 -10.25 1.95 9.02
CA MET A 191 -11.02 0.90 9.66
C MET A 191 -11.07 1.14 11.17
N PRO A 192 -12.13 0.67 11.84
CA PRO A 192 -12.19 0.71 13.29
C PRO A 192 -11.00 -0.03 13.91
N SER A 193 -10.30 0.61 14.83
CA SER A 193 -9.28 -0.05 15.65
C SER A 193 -9.85 -0.45 17.01
N ALA A 194 -9.20 -1.41 17.67
CA ALA A 194 -9.50 -1.76 19.05
C ALA A 194 -8.92 -0.75 20.06
N GLU A 195 -7.99 0.10 19.62
CA GLU A 195 -7.33 1.09 20.45
C GLU A 195 -8.17 2.38 20.50
N PRO A 196 -8.39 2.95 21.70
CA PRO A 196 -9.20 4.15 21.82
C PRO A 196 -8.59 5.32 21.06
N CYS A 197 -9.46 6.12 20.43
CA CYS A 197 -9.09 7.25 19.59
C CYS A 197 -8.10 6.91 18.46
N SER A 198 -8.11 5.67 17.97
CA SER A 198 -7.24 5.25 16.89
C SER A 198 -8.04 4.53 15.81
N VAL A 199 -7.57 4.63 14.57
CA VAL A 199 -8.09 3.92 13.41
C VAL A 199 -6.96 3.15 12.72
N GLU A 200 -7.28 1.97 12.22
CA GLU A 200 -6.35 1.24 11.35
C GLU A 200 -6.45 1.84 9.95
N LEU A 201 -5.38 2.46 9.49
CA LEU A 201 -5.27 3.05 8.17
C LEU A 201 -4.52 2.09 7.24
N CYS A 202 -5.16 1.74 6.13
CA CYS A 202 -4.42 1.25 4.97
C CYS A 202 -3.91 2.44 4.17
N SER A 203 -2.63 2.78 4.30
CA SER A 203 -2.05 3.92 3.56
C SER A 203 -2.09 3.73 2.04
N LEU A 204 -1.92 4.82 1.28
CA LEU A 204 -1.85 4.77 -0.19
C LEU A 204 -0.73 3.86 -0.72
N SER A 205 0.34 3.68 0.06
CA SER A 205 1.47 2.79 -0.25
C SER A 205 1.25 1.35 0.23
N ALA A 206 0.01 0.96 0.57
CA ALA A 206 -0.36 -0.37 1.05
C ALA A 206 0.34 -0.81 2.35
N VAL A 207 0.65 0.15 3.23
CA VAL A 207 1.13 -0.12 4.59
C VAL A 207 -0.03 0.01 5.56
N LEU A 208 -0.29 -1.04 6.33
CA LEU A 208 -1.23 -1.01 7.44
C LEU A 208 -0.57 -0.34 8.65
N ALA A 209 -1.17 0.73 9.15
CA ALA A 209 -0.67 1.48 10.30
C ALA A 209 -1.82 1.82 11.24
N ASN A 210 -1.55 1.89 12.54
CA ASN A 210 -2.49 2.48 13.48
C ASN A 210 -2.21 3.99 13.55
N VAL A 211 -3.23 4.80 13.31
CA VAL A 211 -3.13 6.27 13.35
C VAL A 211 -4.15 6.84 14.32
N THR A 212 -3.85 8.03 14.86
CA THR A 212 -4.80 8.74 15.72
C THR A 212 -6.04 9.11 14.91
N ALA A 213 -7.21 8.85 15.49
CA ALA A 213 -8.50 9.32 14.99
C ALA A 213 -8.76 10.79 15.37
N CYS A 214 -7.95 11.33 16.30
CA CYS A 214 -8.08 12.71 16.74
C CYS A 214 -7.53 13.68 15.69
N GLY A 215 -8.16 14.86 15.60
CA GLY A 215 -7.67 15.96 14.80
C GLY A 215 -6.26 16.43 15.22
N PRO A 216 -5.60 17.24 14.38
CA PRO A 216 -4.22 17.68 14.61
C PRO A 216 -4.00 18.47 15.90
N GLU A 217 -5.05 19.09 16.45
CA GLU A 217 -5.01 19.86 17.71
C GLU A 217 -5.67 19.12 18.88
N GLU A 218 -6.20 17.92 18.64
CA GLU A 218 -6.93 17.14 19.63
C GLU A 218 -6.03 16.08 20.25
N VAL A 219 -6.31 15.74 21.50
CA VAL A 219 -5.65 14.65 22.23
C VAL A 219 -6.71 13.66 22.67
N CYS A 220 -6.38 12.36 22.62
CA CYS A 220 -7.25 11.32 23.15
C CYS A 220 -7.34 11.44 24.67
N GLN A 221 -8.57 11.61 25.17
CA GLN A 221 -8.86 11.60 26.59
C GLN A 221 -9.13 10.18 27.10
N ALA A 222 -9.10 10.01 28.42
CA ALA A 222 -9.30 8.70 29.07
C ALA A 222 -10.69 8.09 28.85
N ASP A 223 -11.67 8.90 28.42
CA ASP A 223 -13.02 8.47 28.06
C ASP A 223 -13.16 8.11 26.57
N ASN A 224 -12.04 7.99 25.86
CA ASN A 224 -11.94 7.69 24.43
C ASN A 224 -12.52 8.78 23.52
N THR A 225 -12.61 10.02 24.01
CA THR A 225 -13.00 11.17 23.19
C THR A 225 -11.79 11.97 22.75
N CYS A 226 -11.85 12.48 21.53
CA CYS A 226 -10.88 13.45 21.05
C CYS A 226 -11.35 14.84 21.47
N ALA A 227 -10.48 15.57 22.17
CA ALA A 227 -10.76 16.92 22.60
C ALA A 227 -9.52 17.79 22.48
N ILE A 228 -9.73 19.04 22.12
CA ILE A 228 -8.69 20.06 22.18
C ILE A 228 -8.33 20.23 23.66
N PRO A 229 -7.07 20.01 24.06
CA PRO A 229 -6.67 20.18 25.45
C PRO A 229 -6.94 21.63 25.87
N PRO A 230 -7.42 21.85 27.12
CA PRO A 230 -7.69 23.20 27.59
C PRO A 230 -6.40 24.02 27.55
N VAL A 231 -6.52 25.25 27.07
CA VAL A 231 -5.39 26.18 27.03
C VAL A 231 -5.06 26.56 28.46
N VAL A 232 -3.84 26.25 28.90
CA VAL A 232 -3.40 26.45 30.29
C VAL A 232 -2.26 27.46 30.37
N CYS A 233 -2.38 28.40 31.32
CA CYS A 233 -1.25 29.20 31.77
C CYS A 233 -0.61 28.46 32.96
N THR A 234 0.72 28.28 32.92
CA THR A 234 1.46 27.55 33.95
C THR A 234 2.43 28.46 34.66
N VAL A 235 2.41 28.43 35.98
CA VAL A 235 3.42 29.11 36.82
C VAL A 235 4.28 28.04 37.49
N THR A 236 5.57 28.03 37.20
CA THR A 236 6.53 27.07 37.76
C THR A 236 7.79 27.79 38.22
N GLY A 237 8.04 27.78 39.53
CA GLY A 237 9.14 28.54 40.12
C GLY A 237 8.99 30.04 39.88
N SER A 238 10.01 30.66 39.28
CA SER A 238 10.02 32.06 38.84
C SER A 238 9.72 32.22 37.34
N THR A 239 9.04 31.25 36.74
CA THR A 239 8.70 31.25 35.31
C THR A 239 7.20 31.14 35.12
N VAL A 240 6.65 31.99 34.26
CA VAL A 240 5.25 31.97 33.80
C VAL A 240 5.25 31.59 32.33
N ILE A 241 4.49 30.56 31.97
CA ILE A 241 4.25 30.13 30.59
C ILE A 241 2.81 30.50 30.29
N GLY A 242 2.61 31.48 29.40
CA GLY A 242 1.28 31.95 29.01
C GLY A 242 0.48 30.90 28.24
N PHE A 243 -0.80 31.19 28.01
CA PHE A 243 -1.75 30.32 27.31
C PHE A 243 -1.25 29.82 25.93
N HIS A 244 -0.47 30.63 25.22
CA HIS A 244 0.08 30.29 23.90
C HIS A 244 1.56 29.85 23.96
N GLY A 245 2.05 29.43 25.13
CA GLY A 245 3.42 28.94 25.31
C GLY A 245 4.50 30.01 25.45
N ALA A 246 4.15 31.31 25.47
CA ALA A 246 5.10 32.39 25.69
C ALA A 246 5.71 32.31 27.10
N VAL A 247 7.04 32.28 27.18
CA VAL A 247 7.77 32.09 28.45
C VAL A 247 8.24 33.44 28.99
N HIS A 248 7.84 33.75 30.23
CA HIS A 248 8.21 34.95 30.96
C HIS A 248 8.92 34.59 32.26
N SER A 249 10.08 35.22 32.51
CA SER A 249 10.82 35.05 33.77
C SER A 249 10.50 36.21 34.71
N VAL A 250 10.10 35.88 35.93
CA VAL A 250 9.85 36.83 37.01
C VAL A 250 11.18 37.23 37.63
N GLN A 251 11.49 38.52 37.56
CA GLN A 251 12.80 39.06 37.96
C GLN A 251 12.84 39.51 39.43
N ASP A 252 11.68 39.89 39.98
CA ASP A 252 11.61 40.55 41.28
C ASP A 252 10.52 39.93 42.18
N ARG A 253 10.42 40.45 43.41
CA ARG A 253 9.61 39.87 44.49
C ARG A 253 8.21 40.49 44.57
N CYS A 254 7.74 41.05 43.45
CA CYS A 254 6.48 41.77 43.39
C CYS A 254 5.28 40.84 43.16
N ALA A 255 4.09 41.39 43.34
CA ALA A 255 2.85 40.76 42.92
C ALA A 255 2.56 41.15 41.47
N TYR A 256 2.20 40.16 40.66
CA TYR A 256 1.91 40.30 39.23
C TYR A 256 0.46 39.89 38.97
N SER A 257 -0.21 40.61 38.08
CA SER A 257 -1.48 40.16 37.48
C SER A 257 -1.15 39.07 36.47
N LEU A 258 -1.68 37.86 36.67
CA LEU A 258 -1.48 36.73 35.77
C LEU A 258 -2.60 36.60 34.73
N MET A 259 -3.82 36.97 35.11
CA MET A 259 -4.98 36.86 34.24
C MET A 259 -6.03 37.90 34.60
N GLU A 260 -6.46 38.64 33.58
CA GLU A 260 -7.57 39.58 33.64
C GLU A 260 -8.54 39.22 32.50
N PRO A 261 -9.77 38.81 32.81
CA PRO A 261 -10.74 38.44 31.78
C PRO A 261 -11.21 39.69 31.02
N GLU A 262 -11.33 39.58 29.70
CA GLU A 262 -11.95 40.63 28.90
C GLU A 262 -13.49 40.60 29.06
N GLY A 263 -14.12 41.76 29.27
CA GLY A 263 -15.58 41.91 29.34
C GLY A 263 -16.15 41.95 30.76
N SER A 264 -17.34 41.35 30.96
CA SER A 264 -18.16 41.49 32.17
C SER A 264 -17.89 40.46 33.27
N ALA A 265 -16.86 39.62 33.14
CA ALA A 265 -16.46 38.68 34.18
C ALA A 265 -15.56 39.38 35.21
N SER A 266 -15.82 39.19 36.50
CA SER A 266 -15.27 40.01 37.58
C SER A 266 -14.30 39.24 38.49
N PHE A 267 -13.24 38.67 37.93
CA PHE A 267 -12.16 38.13 38.77
C PHE A 267 -10.80 38.52 38.20
N ASN A 268 -9.84 38.78 39.09
CA ASN A 268 -8.45 39.02 38.73
C ASN A 268 -7.60 37.98 39.46
N LEU A 269 -6.76 37.26 38.72
CA LEU A 269 -5.81 36.31 39.28
C LEU A 269 -4.44 36.97 39.42
N THR A 270 -4.03 37.22 40.65
CA THR A 270 -2.70 37.76 40.97
C THR A 270 -1.80 36.70 41.63
N ALA A 271 -0.51 36.71 41.32
CA ALA A 271 0.50 35.90 42.01
C ALA A 271 1.64 36.74 42.58
N ALA A 272 2.02 36.45 43.83
CA ALA A 272 3.14 37.10 44.50
C ALA A 272 4.32 36.12 44.63
N PHE A 273 5.46 36.50 44.07
CA PHE A 273 6.67 35.66 44.05
C PHE A 273 7.58 36.03 45.22
N ARG A 274 7.88 35.04 46.07
CA ARG A 274 8.73 35.21 47.27
C ARG A 274 9.86 34.18 47.29
N GLU A 275 10.99 34.55 47.87
CA GLU A 275 12.10 33.63 48.05
C GLU A 275 11.72 32.44 48.94
N ARG A 276 12.06 31.24 48.48
CA ARG A 276 11.92 30.03 49.26
C ARG A 276 13.01 30.01 50.35
N ARG A 277 12.64 30.28 51.60
CA ARG A 277 13.54 30.00 52.74
C ARG A 277 13.69 28.48 52.87
N ARG A 278 14.92 27.98 52.71
CA ARG A 278 15.29 26.64 53.18
C ARG A 278 15.67 26.78 54.65
N THR A 279 14.80 26.32 55.53
CA THR A 279 15.13 25.99 56.93
C THR A 279 15.45 24.53 57.03
#